data_AF-A0A7J2K8H8-F1
#
_entry.id   AF-A0A7J2K8H8-F1
#
_cell.length_a   1.000
_cell.length_b   1.000
_cell.length_c   1.000
_cell.angle_alpha   90.00
_cell.angle_beta   90.00
_cell.angle_gamma   90.00
#
_symmetry.space_group_name_H-M   'P 1'
#
loop_
_entity.id
_entity.type
_entity.pdbx_description
1 polymer ?
#
loop_
_entity_poly.entity_id
_entity_poly.type
_entity_poly.pdbx_seq_one_letter_code
_entity_poly.pdbx_strand_id
1 'polypeptide(L)'
;IGLIIGGILAYTGAWINLWLLFGGSNQLLAGLALTLVSLYLTKIKKPSKYTLGPAIFMIITCEAALLWEGIAMLRAVALGTPIAKGPLATLIKQGVAWAKATALTLNGVFGAFGIVLFILGLIVVIDASKAFARVRKAEAE
;
A
#
# COMPACT_ATOMS: atom_id res chain seq x y z
N ILE A 1 12.95 -21.85 -8.06
CA ILE A 1 11.53 -21.37 -8.04
C ILE A 1 11.47 -19.84 -7.91
N GLY A 2 11.99 -19.23 -6.84
CA GLY A 2 11.94 -17.76 -6.65
C GLY A 2 12.55 -16.94 -7.79
N LEU A 3 13.71 -17.36 -8.33
CA LEU A 3 14.35 -16.71 -9.49
C LEU A 3 13.50 -16.78 -10.77
N ILE A 4 12.70 -17.83 -10.92
CA ILE A 4 11.83 -18.01 -12.10
C ILE A 4 10.67 -17.02 -12.02
N ILE A 5 10.02 -16.91 -10.86
CA ILE A 5 8.93 -15.97 -10.62
C ILE A 5 9.44 -14.52 -10.74
N GLY A 6 10.58 -14.22 -10.13
CA GLY A 6 11.24 -12.91 -10.25
C GLY A 6 11.61 -12.57 -11.69
N GLY A 7 12.14 -13.54 -12.45
CA GLY A 7 12.45 -13.37 -13.86
C GLY A 7 11.22 -13.06 -14.72
N ILE A 8 10.10 -13.73 -14.48
CA ILE A 8 8.82 -13.45 -15.16
C ILE A 8 8.31 -12.05 -14.82
N LEU A 9 8.36 -11.64 -13.56
CA LEU A 9 7.96 -10.30 -13.13
C LEU A 9 8.86 -9.19 -13.70
N ALA A 10 10.16 -9.45 -13.80
CA ALA A 10 11.13 -8.55 -14.43
C ALA A 10 10.85 -8.42 -15.93
N TYR A 11 10.67 -9.55 -16.63
CA TYR A 11 10.38 -9.58 -18.05
C TYR A 11 9.04 -8.92 -18.41
N THR A 12 8.00 -9.11 -17.58
CA THR A 12 6.69 -8.47 -17.78
C THR A 12 6.65 -7.01 -17.30
N GLY A 13 7.67 -6.49 -16.62
CA GLY A 13 7.66 -5.14 -16.04
C GLY A 13 6.69 -4.98 -14.84
N ALA A 14 6.00 -6.05 -14.45
CA ALA A 14 5.04 -6.09 -13.35
C ALA A 14 5.65 -5.77 -11.98
N TRP A 15 6.96 -5.96 -11.86
CA TRP A 15 7.72 -5.58 -10.67
C TRP A 15 7.53 -4.10 -10.28
N ILE A 16 7.23 -3.20 -11.22
CA ILE A 16 6.98 -1.78 -10.93
C ILE A 16 5.70 -1.60 -10.09
N ASN A 17 4.62 -2.28 -10.47
CA ASN A 17 3.35 -2.21 -9.74
C ASN A 17 3.49 -2.86 -8.36
N LEU A 18 4.22 -3.98 -8.29
CA LEU A 18 4.56 -4.64 -7.03
C LEU A 18 5.39 -3.73 -6.12
N TRP A 19 6.41 -3.05 -6.67
CA TRP A 19 7.27 -2.13 -5.92
C TRP A 19 6.48 -0.94 -5.36
N LEU A 20 5.52 -0.41 -6.12
CA LEU A 20 4.64 0.67 -5.68
C LEU A 20 3.80 0.25 -4.46
N LEU A 21 3.20 -0.94 -4.50
CA LEU A 21 2.41 -1.49 -3.38
C LEU A 21 3.27 -1.75 -2.14
N PHE A 22 4.50 -2.25 -2.31
CA PHE A 22 5.45 -2.41 -1.21
C PHE A 22 5.90 -1.07 -0.63
N GLY A 23 6.16 -0.08 -1.48
CA GLY A 23 6.48 1.28 -1.06
C GLY A 23 5.40 1.89 -0.18
N GLY A 24 4.13 1.76 -0.59
CA GLY A 24 2.98 2.15 0.24
C GLY A 24 2.94 1.40 1.57
N SER A 25 2.96 0.07 1.53
CA SER A 25 2.90 -0.76 2.75
C SER A 25 3.99 -0.41 3.78
N ASN A 26 5.21 -0.10 3.31
CA ASN A 26 6.32 0.29 4.18
C ASN A 26 6.11 1.66 4.83
N GLN A 27 5.49 2.60 4.12
CA GLN A 27 5.10 3.89 4.70
C GLN A 27 4.02 3.73 5.77
N LEU A 28 3.11 2.76 5.59
CA LEU A 28 2.09 2.43 6.59
C LEU A 28 2.72 1.86 7.86
N LEU A 29 3.67 0.93 7.73
CA LEU A 29 4.45 0.40 8.86
C LEU A 29 5.20 1.52 9.60
N ALA A 30 5.79 2.46 8.86
CA ALA A 30 6.46 3.63 9.45
C ALA A 30 5.48 4.56 10.19
N GLY A 31 4.28 4.78 9.66
CA GLY A 31 3.22 5.54 10.34
C GLY A 31 2.78 4.88 11.66
N LEU A 32 2.70 3.55 11.68
CA LEU A 32 2.40 2.78 12.89
C LEU A 32 3.55 2.81 13.91
N ALA A 33 4.79 2.71 13.46
CA ALA A 33 5.96 2.84 14.32
C ALA A 33 6.00 4.21 15.00
N LEU A 34 5.74 5.29 14.25
CA LEU A 34 5.64 6.64 14.83
C LEU A 34 4.49 6.75 15.83
N THR A 35 3.34 6.14 15.54
CA THR A 35 2.20 6.09 16.49
C THR A 35 2.57 5.37 17.78
N LEU A 36 3.30 4.25 17.69
CA LEU A 36 3.85 3.52 18.84
C LEU A 36 4.84 4.37 19.64
N VAL A 37 5.72 5.11 18.98
CA VAL A 37 6.63 6.05 19.65
C VAL A 37 5.84 7.18 20.32
N SER A 38 4.80 7.72 19.68
CA SER A 38 3.91 8.71 20.30
C SER A 38 3.25 8.16 21.57
N LEU A 39 2.74 6.92 21.53
CA LEU A 39 2.17 6.23 22.68
C LEU A 39 3.18 6.09 23.82
N TYR A 40 4.41 5.68 23.48
CA TYR A 40 5.49 5.53 24.46
C TYR A 40 5.85 6.87 25.11
N LEU A 41 6.01 7.93 24.31
CA LEU A 41 6.31 9.28 24.81
C LEU A 41 5.19 9.82 25.70
N THR A 42 3.94 9.57 25.33
CA THR A 42 2.78 9.91 26.17
C THR A 42 2.90 9.22 27.53
N LYS A 43 3.11 7.90 27.58
CA LYS A 43 3.26 7.15 28.84
C LYS A 43 4.35 7.68 29.79
N ILE A 44 5.46 8.19 29.26
CA ILE A 44 6.54 8.78 30.07
C ILE A 44 6.37 10.29 30.29
N LYS A 45 5.18 10.84 30.01
CA LYS A 45 4.79 12.26 30.15
C LYS A 45 5.70 13.22 29.37
N LYS A 46 6.19 12.80 28.20
CA LYS A 46 7.00 13.59 27.27
C LYS A 46 6.15 14.12 26.09
N PRO A 47 6.54 15.23 25.46
CA PRO A 47 5.79 15.79 24.34
C PRO A 47 5.76 14.83 23.15
N SER A 48 4.59 14.26 22.84
CA SER A 48 4.39 13.31 21.73
C SER A 48 3.87 13.96 20.43
N LYS A 49 3.56 15.27 20.45
CA LYS A 49 3.01 15.99 19.29
C LYS A 49 3.92 15.94 18.05
N TYR A 50 5.24 15.96 18.25
CA TYR A 50 6.24 15.95 17.16
C TYR A 50 6.33 14.61 16.43
N THR A 51 5.91 13.50 17.04
CA THR A 51 5.86 12.18 16.39
C THR A 51 4.45 11.86 15.88
N LEU A 52 3.41 12.34 16.56
CA LEU A 52 2.03 12.06 16.23
C LEU A 52 1.57 12.78 14.95
N GLY A 53 2.00 14.03 14.74
CA GLY A 53 1.67 14.78 13.52
C GLY A 53 2.14 14.08 12.25
N PRO A 54 3.45 13.76 12.12
CA PRO A 54 3.97 12.97 11.02
C PRO A 54 3.33 11.58 10.87
N ALA A 55 3.01 10.90 11.98
CA ALA A 55 2.33 9.61 11.96
C ALA A 55 0.96 9.68 11.28
N ILE A 56 0.13 10.63 11.68
CA ILE A 56 -1.22 10.82 11.12
C ILE A 56 -1.14 11.17 9.63
N PHE A 57 -0.25 12.11 9.27
CA PHE A 57 -0.04 12.49 7.88
C PHE A 57 0.37 11.29 7.02
N MET A 58 1.35 10.51 7.46
CA MET A 58 1.83 9.31 6.77
C MET A 58 0.73 8.28 6.58
N ILE A 59 -0.04 8.00 7.64
CA ILE A 59 -1.14 7.03 7.59
C ILE A 59 -2.19 7.48 6.55
N ILE A 60 -2.68 8.71 6.64
CA ILE A 60 -3.74 9.20 5.76
C ILE A 60 -3.28 9.21 4.29
N THR A 61 -2.09 9.74 4.03
CA THR A 61 -1.56 9.83 2.66
C THR A 61 -1.27 8.46 2.07
N CYS A 62 -0.76 7.52 2.87
CA CYS A 62 -0.50 6.15 2.46
C CYS A 62 -1.79 5.38 2.15
N GLU A 63 -2.79 5.45 3.04
CA GLU A 63 -4.10 4.82 2.83
C GLU A 63 -4.79 5.35 1.57
N ALA A 64 -4.78 6.68 1.39
CA ALA A 64 -5.32 7.30 0.19
C ALA A 64 -4.60 6.83 -1.08
N ALA A 65 -3.27 6.71 -1.05
CA ALA A 65 -2.49 6.21 -2.18
C ALA A 65 -2.78 4.73 -2.48
N LEU A 66 -2.83 3.86 -1.47
CA LEU A 66 -3.16 2.44 -1.64
C LEU A 66 -4.56 2.24 -2.24
N LEU A 67 -5.54 3.00 -1.74
CA LEU A 67 -6.90 2.97 -2.28
C LEU A 67 -6.93 3.47 -3.74
N TRP A 68 -6.24 4.56 -4.03
CA TRP A 68 -6.17 5.15 -5.36
C TRP A 68 -5.56 4.17 -6.38
N GLU A 69 -4.40 3.60 -6.06
CA GLU A 69 -3.70 2.66 -6.94
C GLU A 69 -4.49 1.36 -7.11
N GLY A 70 -5.05 0.81 -6.01
CA GLY A 70 -5.89 -0.39 -6.05
C GLY A 70 -7.10 -0.21 -6.96
N ILE A 71 -7.84 0.90 -6.81
CA ILE A 71 -8.99 1.23 -7.65
C ILE A 71 -8.57 1.50 -9.10
N ALA A 72 -7.47 2.23 -9.33
CA ALA A 72 -7.00 2.54 -10.68
C ALA A 72 -6.68 1.26 -11.47
N MET A 73 -6.00 0.29 -10.83
CA MET A 73 -5.69 -1.00 -11.44
C MET A 73 -6.94 -1.85 -11.69
N LEU A 74 -7.91 -1.88 -10.75
CA LEU A 74 -9.18 -2.59 -10.94
C LEU A 74 -10.04 -1.95 -12.04
N ARG A 75 -10.07 -0.62 -12.14
CA ARG A 75 -10.74 0.10 -13.23
C ARG A 75 -10.10 -0.19 -14.58
N ALA A 76 -8.77 -0.28 -14.63
CA ALA A 76 -8.05 -0.66 -15.85
C ALA A 76 -8.44 -2.07 -16.33
N VAL A 77 -8.74 -2.98 -15.40
CA VAL A 77 -9.29 -4.31 -15.72
C VAL A 77 -10.70 -4.20 -16.26
N ALA A 78 -11.58 -3.49 -15.59
CA ALA A 78 -12.98 -3.33 -15.99
C ALA A 78 -13.14 -2.64 -17.36
N LEU A 79 -12.27 -1.68 -17.68
CA LEU A 79 -12.29 -0.94 -18.95
C LEU A 79 -11.56 -1.69 -20.09
N GLY A 80 -10.90 -2.81 -19.81
CA GLY A 80 -10.12 -3.54 -20.81
C GLY A 80 -8.89 -2.78 -21.33
N THR A 81 -8.50 -1.69 -20.65
CA THR A 81 -7.35 -0.83 -20.94
C THR A 81 -6.28 -1.06 -19.88
N PRO A 82 -5.41 -2.07 -20.05
CA PRO A 82 -4.43 -2.42 -19.01
C PRO A 82 -3.42 -1.30 -18.80
N ILE A 83 -3.13 -0.99 -17.54
CA ILE A 83 -2.00 -0.16 -17.13
C ILE A 83 -0.76 -1.05 -17.17
N ALA A 84 0.01 -0.97 -18.26
CA ALA A 84 1.27 -1.68 -18.39
C ALA A 84 2.43 -0.68 -18.32
N LYS A 85 3.47 -1.02 -17.57
CA LYS A 85 4.75 -0.30 -17.53
C LYS A 85 5.86 -1.24 -17.97
N GLY A 86 6.91 -0.71 -18.63
CA GLY A 86 8.06 -1.51 -19.07
C GLY A 86 7.78 -2.39 -20.31
N PRO A 87 8.42 -3.57 -20.44
CA PRO A 87 8.39 -4.37 -21.67
C PRO A 87 6.99 -4.79 -22.12
N LEU A 88 6.07 -4.99 -21.17
CA LEU A 88 4.68 -5.36 -21.47
C LEU A 88 3.91 -4.24 -22.18
N ALA A 89 4.24 -2.97 -21.93
CA ALA A 89 3.66 -1.84 -22.66
C ALA A 89 4.11 -1.83 -24.13
N THR A 90 5.36 -2.22 -24.40
CA THR A 90 5.91 -2.35 -25.75
C THR A 90 5.27 -3.52 -26.48
N LEU A 91 5.12 -4.68 -25.82
CA LEU A 91 4.50 -5.87 -26.40
C LEU A 91 3.01 -5.65 -26.73
N ILE A 92 2.28 -4.87 -25.93
CA ILE A 92 0.89 -4.47 -26.25
C ILE A 92 0.85 -3.60 -27.50
N LYS A 93 1.77 -2.64 -27.66
CA LYS A 93 1.87 -1.80 -28.87
C LYS A 93 2.24 -2.61 -30.12
N GLN A 94 3.00 -3.68 -29.96
CA GLN A 94 3.37 -4.62 -31.02
C GLN A 94 2.25 -5.60 -31.39
N GLY A 95 1.06 -5.52 -30.76
CA GLY A 95 -0.09 -6.36 -31.10
C GLY A 95 0.00 -7.80 -30.60
N VAL A 96 0.89 -8.09 -29.65
CA VAL A 96 1.07 -9.43 -29.10
C VAL A 96 -0.17 -9.84 -28.31
N ALA A 97 -0.88 -10.87 -28.78
CA ALA A 97 -2.18 -11.29 -28.25
C ALA A 97 -2.16 -11.64 -26.75
N TRP A 98 -1.09 -12.31 -26.29
CA TRP A 98 -0.96 -12.69 -24.88
C TRP A 98 -0.61 -11.51 -23.97
N ALA A 99 0.01 -10.44 -24.49
CA ALA A 99 0.51 -9.34 -23.68
C ALA A 99 -0.64 -8.53 -23.03
N LYS A 100 -1.72 -8.29 -23.77
CA LYS A 100 -2.89 -7.58 -23.23
C LYS A 100 -3.58 -8.37 -22.13
N ALA A 101 -3.78 -9.67 -22.34
CA ALA A 101 -4.39 -10.56 -21.35
C ALA A 101 -3.53 -10.64 -20.08
N THR A 102 -2.22 -10.85 -20.21
CA THR A 102 -1.29 -10.89 -19.08
C THR A 102 -1.28 -9.58 -18.29
N ALA A 103 -1.27 -8.43 -18.96
CA ALA A 103 -1.32 -7.13 -18.30
C ALA A 103 -2.62 -6.90 -17.53
N LEU A 104 -3.75 -7.35 -18.08
CA LEU A 104 -5.05 -7.24 -17.43
C LEU A 104 -5.10 -8.11 -16.17
N THR A 105 -4.66 -9.37 -16.27
CA THR A 105 -4.60 -10.29 -15.13
C THR A 105 -3.71 -9.74 -14.02
N LEU A 106 -2.53 -9.22 -14.37
CA LEU A 106 -1.59 -8.65 -13.39
C LEU A 106 -2.15 -7.40 -12.70
N ASN A 107 -2.80 -6.49 -13.45
CA ASN A 107 -3.48 -5.35 -12.85
C ASN A 107 -4.64 -5.78 -11.94
N GLY A 108 -5.37 -6.83 -12.28
CA GLY A 108 -6.42 -7.38 -11.42
C GLY A 108 -5.87 -7.92 -10.12
N VAL A 109 -4.79 -8.70 -10.18
CA VAL A 109 -4.12 -9.27 -9.00
C VAL A 109 -3.56 -8.16 -8.11
N PHE A 110 -2.81 -7.21 -8.67
CA PHE A 110 -2.23 -6.11 -7.88
C PHE A 110 -3.28 -5.13 -7.37
N GLY A 111 -4.32 -4.86 -8.15
CA GLY A 111 -5.45 -4.04 -7.71
C GLY A 111 -6.17 -4.66 -6.51
N ALA A 112 -6.48 -5.97 -6.58
CA ALA A 112 -7.05 -6.70 -5.47
C ALA A 112 -6.13 -6.69 -4.23
N PHE A 113 -4.82 -6.88 -4.44
CA PHE A 113 -3.83 -6.82 -3.37
C PHE A 113 -3.79 -5.42 -2.70
N GLY A 114 -3.85 -4.35 -3.50
CA GLY A 114 -3.94 -2.98 -3.00
C GLY A 114 -5.18 -2.73 -2.14
N ILE A 115 -6.35 -3.25 -2.54
CA ILE A 115 -7.57 -3.16 -1.73
C ILE A 115 -7.45 -3.95 -0.43
N VAL A 116 -6.88 -5.15 -0.47
CA VAL A 116 -6.63 -5.94 0.74
C VAL A 116 -5.70 -5.19 1.70
N LEU A 117 -4.61 -4.61 1.19
CA LEU A 117 -3.68 -3.81 2.00
C LEU A 117 -4.33 -2.57 2.61
N PHE A 118 -5.19 -1.89 1.86
CA PHE A 118 -5.98 -0.76 2.38
C PHE A 118 -6.89 -1.19 3.53
N ILE A 119 -7.63 -2.30 3.38
CA ILE A 119 -8.50 -2.81 4.45
C ILE A 119 -7.68 -3.19 5.69
N LEU A 120 -6.56 -3.88 5.49
CA LEU A 120 -5.66 -4.25 6.59
C LEU A 120 -5.09 -3.01 7.27
N GLY A 121 -4.68 -2.01 6.49
CA GLY A 121 -4.20 -0.74 6.99
C GLY A 121 -5.23 -0.05 7.89
N LEU A 122 -6.49 0.07 7.43
CA LEU A 122 -7.58 0.64 8.23
C LEU A 122 -7.80 -0.11 9.55
N ILE A 123 -7.75 -1.44 9.54
CA ILE A 123 -7.89 -2.25 10.77
C ILE A 123 -6.79 -1.86 11.76
N VAL A 124 -5.54 -1.79 11.30
CA VAL A 124 -4.42 -1.48 12.18
C VAL A 124 -4.47 -0.03 12.69
N VAL A 125 -4.93 0.92 11.87
CA VAL A 125 -5.14 2.32 12.28
C VAL A 125 -6.22 2.43 13.35
N ILE A 126 -7.32 1.68 13.23
CA ILE A 126 -8.38 1.63 14.24
C ILE A 126 -7.83 1.06 15.55
N ASP A 127 -7.06 -0.01 15.50
CA ASP A 127 -6.49 -0.63 16.68
C ASP A 127 -5.45 0.27 17.37
N ALA A 128 -4.61 0.95 16.59
CA ALA A 128 -3.68 1.97 17.08
C ALA A 128 -4.42 3.13 17.76
N SER A 129 -5.53 3.59 17.17
CA SER A 129 -6.36 4.66 17.75
C SER A 129 -7.03 4.24 19.05
N LYS A 130 -7.55 3.01 19.13
CA LYS A 130 -8.12 2.44 20.36
C LYS A 130 -7.06 2.27 21.45
N ALA A 131 -5.84 1.89 21.10
CA ALA A 131 -4.72 1.80 22.04
C ALA A 131 -4.37 3.20 22.60
N PHE A 132 -4.39 4.23 21.76
CA PHE A 132 -4.16 5.61 22.15
C PHE A 132 -5.22 6.16 23.09
N ALA A 133 -6.49 5.88 22.81
CA ALA A 133 -7.59 6.25 23.70
C ALA A 133 -7.46 5.61 25.09
N ARG A 134 -7.04 4.33 25.15
CA ARG A 134 -6.82 3.62 26.42
C ARG A 134 -5.69 4.22 27.26
N VAL A 135 -4.54 4.51 26.64
CA VAL A 135 -3.40 5.13 27.36
C VAL A 135 -3.78 6.49 27.91
N ARG A 136 -4.46 7.31 27.09
CA ARG A 136 -4.88 8.66 27.51
C ARG A 136 -5.92 8.64 28.63
N LYS A 137 -6.80 7.64 28.66
CA LYS A 137 -7.77 7.47 29.76
C LYS A 137 -7.07 7.05 31.06
N ALA A 138 -6.11 6.13 30.99
CA ALA A 138 -5.32 5.70 32.15
C ALA A 138 -4.43 6.81 32.73
N GLU A 139 -4.11 7.85 31.97
CA GLU A 139 -3.40 9.04 32.46
C GLU A 139 -4.31 10.09 33.10
N ALA A 140 -5.62 10.01 32.86
CA ALA A 140 -6.63 10.95 33.39
C ALA A 140 -7.26 10.47 34.71
N GLU A 141 -7.09 9.18 35.05
CA GLU A 141 -7.41 8.55 36.34
C GLU A 141 -6.20 8.64 37.29
#